data_AF-X1FNC1-F1
#
_entry.id   AF-X1FNC1-F1
#
_cell.length_a   1.000
_cell.length_b   1.000
_cell.length_c   1.000
_cell.angle_alpha   90.00
_cell.angle_beta   90.00
_cell.angle_gamma   90.00
#
_symmetry.space_group_name_H-M   'P 1'
#
loop_
_entity.id
_entity.type
_entity.pdbx_description
1 polymer ?
#
loop_
_entity_poly.entity_id
_entity_poly.type
_entity_poly.pdbx_seq_one_letter_code
_entity_poly.pdbx_strand_id
1 'polypeptide(L)' 'SSPGPVTWVFPAADEVPPWIKGDYKTVAIRVTDHPIARQICESFGKPIVSTSANLHGQSPLNNYADVIKAFEGKVDYIV' A
#
# COMPACT_ATOMS: atom_id res chain seq x y z
N SER A 1 -14.05 10.49 -7.67
CA SER A 1 -12.61 10.37 -8.00
C SER A 1 -11.83 9.90 -6.78
N SER A 2 -12.05 10.50 -5.61
CA SER A 2 -11.59 10.02 -4.30
C SER A 2 -12.81 9.90 -3.37
N PRO A 3 -12.91 8.86 -2.51
CA PRO A 3 -12.06 7.66 -2.45
C PRO A 3 -12.24 6.76 -3.70
N GLY A 4 -11.24 5.93 -4.04
CA GLY A 4 -11.33 5.05 -5.21
C GLY A 4 -10.00 4.41 -5.67
N PRO A 5 -9.98 3.80 -6.87
CA PRO A 5 -8.81 3.15 -7.46
C PRO A 5 -7.81 4.12 -8.13
N VAL A 6 -8.01 5.43 -7.97
CA VAL A 6 -7.14 6.44 -8.58
C VAL A 6 -5.96 6.74 -7.67
N THR A 7 -4.76 6.74 -8.24
CA THR A 7 -3.52 7.16 -7.59
C THR A 7 -3.06 8.49 -8.21
N TRP A 8 -2.81 9.49 -7.38
CA TRP A 8 -2.30 10.80 -7.79
C TRP A 8 -0.82 10.92 -7.48
N VAL A 9 -0.12 11.70 -8.28
CA VAL A 9 1.30 12.02 -8.06
C VAL A 9 1.40 13.49 -7.66
N PHE A 10 2.05 13.76 -6.53
CA PHE A 10 2.26 15.09 -5.99
C PHE A 10 3.75 15.36 -5.81
N PRO A 11 4.21 16.62 -5.78
CA PRO A 11 5.52 16.97 -5.24
C PRO A 11 5.68 16.39 -3.83
N ALA A 12 6.81 15.75 -3.57
CA ALA A 12 7.10 15.24 -2.24
C ALA A 12 7.48 16.40 -1.31
N ALA A 13 6.86 16.44 -0.14
CA ALA A 13 7.28 17.36 0.93
C ALA A 13 8.63 16.91 1.51
N ASP A 14 9.34 17.82 2.18
CA ASP A 14 10.68 17.54 2.74
C ASP A 14 10.64 16.45 3.81
N GLU A 15 9.50 16.26 4.48
CA GLU A 15 9.29 15.24 5.49
C GLU A 15 9.11 13.83 4.90
N VAL A 16 8.89 13.69 3.59
CA VAL A 16 8.73 12.39 2.93
C VAL A 16 10.08 11.67 2.90
N PRO A 17 10.23 10.52 3.60
CA PRO A 17 11.51 9.82 3.66
C PRO A 17 12.00 9.37 2.27
N PRO A 18 13.33 9.37 2.03
CA PRO A 18 13.91 8.92 0.77
C PRO A 18 13.48 7.50 0.38
N TRP A 19 13.28 6.60 1.33
CA TRP A 19 12.85 5.21 1.05
C TRP A 19 11.40 5.10 0.55
N ILE A 20 10.58 6.15 0.68
CA ILE A 20 9.24 6.21 0.10
C ILE A 20 9.28 6.73 -1.34
N LYS A 21 10.04 7.81 -1.58
CA LYS A 21 10.07 8.51 -2.87
C LYS A 21 11.21 8.07 -3.80
N GLY A 22 12.15 7.25 -3.32
CA GLY A 22 13.37 6.90 -4.06
C GLY A 22 14.14 8.14 -4.54
N ASP A 23 14.63 8.09 -5.77
CA ASP A 23 15.32 9.21 -6.42
C ASP A 23 14.36 10.28 -6.97
N TYR A 24 13.05 10.12 -6.76
CA TYR A 24 12.04 11.04 -7.30
C TYR A 24 11.80 12.26 -6.39
N LYS A 25 11.37 13.36 -7.03
CA LYS A 25 10.90 14.59 -6.35
C LYS A 25 9.40 14.56 -6.04
N THR A 26 8.75 13.43 -6.31
CA THR A 26 7.30 13.26 -6.21
C THR A 26 6.95 12.03 -5.38
N VAL A 27 5.71 11.97 -4.91
CA VAL A 27 5.14 10.84 -4.17
C VAL A 27 3.77 10.47 -4.75
N ALA A 28 3.50 9.17 -4.83
CA ALA A 28 2.23 8.63 -5.26
C ALA A 28 1.31 8.42 -4.05
N ILE A 29 0.09 8.96 -4.12
CA ILE A 29 -0.90 8.89 -3.04
C ILE A 29 -2.22 8.36 -3.59
N ARG A 30 -2.81 7.39 -2.89
CA ARG A 30 -4.15 6.87 -3.16
C ARG A 30 -4.99 6.98 -1.90
N VAL A 31 -6.23 7.44 -2.06
CA VAL A 31 -7.25 7.37 -1.00
C VAL A 31 -8.16 6.20 -1.33
N THR A 32 -8.02 5.10 -0.59
CA THR A 32 -8.73 3.85 -0.85
C THR A 32 -10.20 3.93 -0.44
N ASP A 33 -11.06 3.32 -1.25
CA ASP A 33 -12.47 3.04 -0.94
C ASP A 33 -12.68 1.64 -0.34
N HIS A 34 -11.62 0.84 -0.22
CA HIS A 34 -11.71 -0.49 0.38
C HIS A 34 -11.95 -0.38 1.90
N PRO A 35 -13.05 -0.95 2.44
CA PRO A 35 -13.48 -0.70 3.82
C PRO A 35 -12.43 -1.13 4.85
N ILE A 36 -11.82 -2.30 4.68
CA ILE A 36 -10.78 -2.81 5.59
C ILE A 36 -9.55 -1.91 5.57
N ALA A 37 -8.94 -1.65 4.41
CA ALA A 37 -7.78 -0.78 4.29
C ALA A 37 -8.04 0.63 4.85
N ARG A 38 -9.25 1.17 4.64
CA ARG A 38 -9.67 2.44 5.24
C ARG A 38 -9.69 2.36 6.78
N GLN A 39 -10.32 1.34 7.36
CA GLN A 39 -10.37 1.15 8.80
C GLN A 39 -8.99 0.98 9.43
N ILE A 40 -8.06 0.29 8.76
CA ILE A 40 -6.67 0.16 9.22
C ILE A 40 -6.01 1.54 9.23
N CYS A 41 -6.12 2.32 8.14
CA CYS A 41 -5.57 3.67 8.09
C CYS A 41 -6.15 4.59 9.19
N GLU A 42 -7.48 4.57 9.37
CA GLU A 42 -8.17 5.37 10.39
C GLU A 42 -7.74 4.97 11.81
N SER A 43 -7.62 3.66 12.08
CA SER A 43 -7.19 3.15 13.39
C SER A 43 -5.70 3.41 13.66
N PHE A 44 -4.87 3.35 12.63
CA PHE A 44 -3.43 3.64 12.73
C PHE A 44 -3.14 5.15 12.90
N GLY A 45 -4.05 6.01 12.41
CA GLY A 45 -3.93 7.47 12.51
C GLY A 45 -2.83 8.06 11.62
N LYS A 46 -2.26 7.28 10.70
CA LYS A 46 -1.19 7.67 9.77
C LYS A 46 -1.36 6.97 8.41
N PRO A 47 -0.73 7.48 7.33
CA PRO A 47 -0.72 6.79 6.05
C PRO A 47 -0.01 5.44 6.13
N ILE A 48 -0.43 4.51 5.26
CA ILE A 48 0.21 3.22 5.07
C ILE A 48 0.95 3.25 3.74
N VAL A 49 2.21 2.82 3.74
CA VAL A 49 2.96 2.54 2.52
C VAL A 49 2.65 1.11 2.10
N SER A 50 2.19 0.92 0.87
CA SER A 50 1.78 -0.39 0.36
C SER A 50 2.30 -0.64 -1.04
N THR A 51 2.60 -1.91 -1.34
CA THR A 51 2.83 -2.44 -2.68
C THR A 51 1.77 -3.49 -3.01
N SER A 52 1.80 -4.04 -4.22
CA SER A 52 1.02 -5.24 -4.52
C SER A 52 1.50 -6.42 -3.66
N ALA A 53 0.56 -7.27 -3.24
CA ALA A 53 0.84 -8.47 -2.48
C ALA A 53 1.33 -9.58 -3.42
N ASN A 54 2.64 -9.59 -3.70
CA ASN A 54 3.29 -10.60 -4.52
C ASN A 54 4.76 -10.75 -4.14
N LEU A 55 5.31 -11.93 -4.43
CA LEU A 55 6.76 -12.11 -4.44
C LEU A 55 7.36 -11.35 -5.63
N HIS A 56 8.61 -10.93 -5.49
CA HIS A 56 9.32 -10.17 -6.52
C HIS A 56 9.27 -10.90 -7.87
N GLY A 57 8.88 -10.18 -8.93
CA GLY A 57 8.75 -10.71 -10.29
C GLY A 57 7.47 -11.52 -10.58
N GLN A 58 6.59 -11.73 -9.59
CA GLN A 58 5.32 -12.45 -9.78
C GLN A 58 4.12 -11.52 -9.93
N SER A 59 3.03 -12.04 -10.49
CA SER A 59 1.75 -11.32 -10.58
C SER A 59 1.16 -11.05 -9.19
N PRO A 60 0.45 -9.92 -9.01
CA PRO A 60 -0.32 -9.63 -7.79
C PRO A 60 -1.31 -10.73 -7.44
N LEU A 61 -1.38 -11.09 -6.16
CA LEU A 61 -2.37 -12.01 -5.62
C LEU A 61 -3.66 -11.25 -5.28
N ASN A 62 -4.81 -11.81 -5.64
CA ASN A 62 -6.12 -11.16 -5.51
C ASN A 62 -7.14 -11.97 -4.69
N ASN A 63 -6.70 -13.05 -4.03
CA ASN A 63 -7.55 -13.83 -3.12
C ASN A 63 -6.76 -14.25 -1.88
N TYR A 64 -7.49 -14.42 -0.79
CA TYR A 64 -6.92 -14.70 0.53
C TYR A 64 -6.15 -16.02 0.59
N ALA A 65 -6.65 -17.08 -0.06
CA ALA A 65 -6.04 -18.41 -0.02
C ALA A 65 -4.62 -18.41 -0.63
N ASP A 66 -4.46 -17.74 -1.77
CA ASP A 66 -3.15 -17.61 -2.41
C ASP A 66 -2.20 -16.73 -1.61
N VAL A 67 -2.71 -15.65 -0.98
CA VAL A 67 -1.91 -14.78 -0.10
C VAL A 67 -1.38 -15.57 1.10
N ILE A 68 -2.23 -16.36 1.77
CA ILE A 68 -1.81 -17.25 2.87
C ILE A 68 -0.72 -18.19 2.39
N LYS A 69 -0.96 -18.92 1.29
CA LYS A 69 0.02 -19.86 0.75
C LYS A 69 1.38 -19.21 0.44
N ALA A 70 1.38 -17.97 -0.02
CA ALA A 70 2.61 -17.26 -0.39
C ALA A 70 3.36 -16.64 0.82
N PHE A 71 2.63 -16.14 1.82
CA PHE A 71 3.16 -15.28 2.88
C PHE A 71 3.02 -15.81 4.31
N GLU A 72 2.36 -16.95 4.54
CA GLU A 72 2.27 -17.58 5.86
C GLU A 72 3.66 -17.78 6.47
N GLY A 73 3.83 -17.31 7.71
CA GLY A 73 5.11 -17.33 8.43
C GLY A 73 6.18 -16.35 7.91
N LYS A 74 5.87 -15.51 6.92
CA LYS A 74 6.80 -14.50 6.36
C LYS A 74 6.42 -13.06 6.69
N VAL A 75 5.20 -12.84 7.17
CA VAL A 75 4.66 -11.54 7.57
C VAL A 75 3.98 -11.65 8.92
N ASP A 76 3.91 -10.55 9.66
CA ASP A 76 3.29 -10.52 10.98
C ASP A 76 1.76 -10.74 10.91
N TYR A 77 1.11 -10.21 9.86
CA TYR A 77 -0.34 -10.26 9.70
C TYR A 77 -0.78 -10.42 8.24
N ILE A 78 -1.88 -11.14 8.05
CA ILE A 78 -2.65 -11.24 6.81
C ILE A 78 -4.11 -10.95 7.17
N VAL A 79 -4.75 -10.06 6.39
CA VAL A 79 -6.07 -9.49 6.67
C VAL A 79 -6.88 -9.38 5.38
#